data_AF-A0A941KY59-F1
#
_entry.id   AF-A0A941KY59-F1
#
_cell.length_a   1.000
_cell.length_b   1.000
_cell.length_c   1.000
_cell.angle_alpha   90.00
_cell.angle_beta   90.00
_cell.angle_gamma   90.00
#
_symmetry.space_group_name_H-M   'P 1'
#
loop_
_entity.id
_entity.type
_entity.pdbx_description
1 polymer ?
#
loop_
_entity_poly.entity_id
_entity_poly.type
_entity_poly.pdbx_seq_one_letter_code
_entity_poly.pdbx_strand_id
1 'polypeptide(L)'
;MGSHHHKEPKRSSLSRDTSAASKAKKKKADDYARLLAERINMYQSNGITSLTAIANKLTDQCVEKPRGKYNWSKTDVRRLIDRLEGLQLYSETSLGRFFNWD
;
A
#
# COMPACT_ATOMS: atom_id res chain seq x y z
N MET A 1 -49.56 17.23 28.87
CA MET A 1 -48.31 17.90 28.46
C MET A 1 -47.21 16.86 28.51
N GLY A 2 -46.68 16.47 27.36
CA GLY A 2 -45.68 15.41 27.25
C GLY A 2 -45.24 15.30 25.81
N SER A 3 -44.58 16.35 25.31
CA SER A 3 -44.02 16.40 23.97
C SER A 3 -42.97 15.29 23.82
N HIS A 4 -43.34 14.21 23.15
CA HIS A 4 -42.38 13.21 22.67
C HIS A 4 -41.52 13.87 21.59
N HIS A 5 -40.31 14.30 21.98
CA HIS A 5 -39.27 14.74 21.06
C HIS A 5 -38.96 13.60 20.08
N HIS A 6 -39.28 13.83 18.81
CA HIS A 6 -38.79 13.07 17.67
C HIS A 6 -37.26 12.94 17.77
N LYS A 7 -36.76 11.71 17.90
CA LYS A 7 -35.37 11.40 17.52
C LYS A 7 -35.31 11.36 16.01
N GLU A 8 -34.71 12.38 15.39
CA GLU A 8 -34.31 12.31 13.98
C GLU A 8 -33.40 11.10 13.74
N PRO A 9 -33.65 10.28 12.70
CA PRO A 9 -32.70 9.25 12.30
C PRO A 9 -31.43 9.88 11.70
N LYS A 10 -30.29 9.37 12.15
CA LYS A 10 -28.94 9.79 11.75
C LYS A 10 -28.71 9.66 10.24
N ARG A 11 -28.39 10.80 9.61
CA ARG A 11 -27.58 10.98 8.38
C ARG A 11 -27.65 9.84 7.36
N SER A 12 -28.63 9.92 6.47
CA SER A 12 -28.57 9.27 5.16
C SER A 12 -27.67 10.07 4.19
N SER A 13 -26.97 9.35 3.31
CA SER A 13 -26.50 9.74 1.97
C SER A 13 -25.10 10.37 1.78
N LEU A 14 -24.05 9.53 1.77
CA LEU A 14 -22.84 9.75 0.95
C LEU A 14 -22.26 8.38 0.52
N SER A 15 -22.94 7.69 -0.41
CA SER A 15 -22.52 6.37 -0.91
C SER A 15 -22.35 6.32 -2.44
N ARG A 16 -21.95 7.43 -3.07
CA ARG A 16 -21.60 7.45 -4.51
C ARG A 16 -20.20 8.00 -4.82
N ASP A 17 -19.67 8.90 -3.99
CA ASP A 17 -18.35 9.51 -4.21
C ASP A 17 -17.16 8.65 -3.75
N THR A 18 -17.41 7.63 -2.93
CA THR A 18 -16.36 6.73 -2.44
C THR A 18 -15.72 5.94 -3.56
N SER A 19 -16.44 5.60 -4.63
CA SER A 19 -15.91 4.75 -5.71
C SER A 19 -14.87 5.47 -6.58
N ALA A 20 -15.16 6.70 -7.02
CA ALA A 20 -14.21 7.48 -7.83
C ALA A 20 -12.98 7.91 -7.01
N ALA A 21 -13.19 8.38 -5.77
CA ALA A 21 -12.09 8.75 -4.89
C ALA A 21 -11.21 7.54 -4.51
N SER A 22 -11.80 6.36 -4.32
CA SER A 22 -11.04 5.13 -4.03
C SER A 22 -10.27 4.63 -5.25
N LYS A 23 -10.86 4.70 -6.46
CA LYS A 23 -10.16 4.39 -7.71
C LYS A 23 -8.96 5.31 -7.95
N ALA A 24 -9.12 6.62 -7.73
CA ALA A 24 -8.02 7.58 -7.86
C ALA A 24 -6.89 7.31 -6.85
N LYS A 25 -7.24 6.99 -5.59
CA LYS A 25 -6.25 6.61 -4.57
C LYS A 25 -5.53 5.30 -4.92
N LYS A 26 -6.27 4.31 -5.44
CA LYS A 26 -5.70 3.04 -5.91
C LYS A 26 -4.70 3.29 -7.04
N LYS A 27 -5.10 4.03 -8.09
CA LYS A 27 -4.22 4.37 -9.21
C LYS A 27 -2.93 5.06 -8.76
N LYS A 28 -3.02 6.05 -7.87
CA LYS A 28 -1.82 6.72 -7.32
C LYS A 28 -0.91 5.75 -6.57
N ALA A 29 -1.48 4.80 -5.82
CA ALA A 29 -0.70 3.81 -5.10
C ALA A 29 -0.05 2.78 -6.04
N ASP A 30 -0.74 2.41 -7.12
CA ASP A 30 -0.25 1.49 -8.15
C ASP A 30 0.87 2.15 -8.97
N ASP A 31 0.68 3.41 -9.40
CA ASP A 31 1.71 4.19 -10.11
C ASP A 31 2.97 4.34 -9.23
N TYR A 32 2.79 4.61 -7.94
CA TYR A 32 3.89 4.70 -6.99
C TYR A 32 4.58 3.35 -6.76
N ALA A 33 3.81 2.25 -6.76
CA ALA A 33 4.38 0.90 -6.71
C ALA A 33 5.30 0.64 -7.90
N ARG A 34 4.86 1.01 -9.11
CA ARG A 34 5.67 0.87 -10.33
C ARG A 34 7.00 1.61 -10.22
N LEU A 35 6.99 2.84 -9.70
CA LEU A 35 8.22 3.63 -9.51
C LEU A 35 9.21 2.96 -8.55
N LEU A 36 8.71 2.21 -7.57
CA LEU A 36 9.56 1.50 -6.60
C LEU A 36 9.89 0.07 -7.00
N ALA A 37 9.28 -0.48 -8.05
CA ALA A 37 9.52 -1.84 -8.51
C ALA A 37 11.00 -2.08 -8.78
N GLU A 38 11.65 -1.18 -9.51
CA GLU A 38 13.09 -1.29 -9.83
C GLU A 38 13.96 -1.26 -8.57
N ARG A 39 13.64 -0.41 -7.60
CA ARG A 39 14.40 -0.32 -6.34
C ARG A 39 14.26 -1.57 -5.50
N ILE A 40 13.04 -2.10 -5.39
CA ILE A 40 12.79 -3.36 -4.68
C ILE A 40 13.52 -4.51 -5.35
N ASN A 41 13.46 -4.61 -6.68
CA ASN A 41 14.18 -5.63 -7.44
C ASN A 41 15.69 -5.51 -7.25
N MET A 42 16.23 -4.30 -7.23
CA MET A 42 17.64 -4.05 -6.94
C MET A 42 18.01 -4.50 -5.53
N TYR A 43 17.22 -4.18 -4.50
CA TYR A 43 17.51 -4.64 -3.14
C TYR A 43 17.49 -6.17 -3.04
N GLN A 44 16.49 -6.81 -3.64
CA GLN A 44 16.39 -8.27 -3.63
C GLN A 44 17.53 -8.93 -4.41
N SER A 45 17.94 -8.36 -5.55
CA SER A 45 19.10 -8.83 -6.32
C SER A 45 20.41 -8.71 -5.52
N ASN A 46 20.49 -7.75 -4.59
CA ASN A 46 21.58 -7.60 -3.63
C ASN A 46 21.43 -8.50 -2.38
N GLY A 47 20.48 -9.45 -2.39
CA GLY A 47 20.23 -10.38 -1.28
C GLY A 47 19.39 -9.80 -0.13
N ILE A 48 18.91 -8.55 -0.25
CA ILE A 48 18.05 -7.92 0.74
C ILE A 48 16.60 -8.32 0.45
N THR A 49 16.20 -9.47 0.97
CA THR A 49 14.89 -10.06 0.69
C THR A 49 13.88 -9.83 1.81
N SER A 50 14.29 -9.63 3.07
CA SER A 50 13.35 -9.42 4.19
C SER A 50 12.58 -8.10 4.08
N LEU A 51 11.27 -8.12 4.37
CA LEU A 51 10.41 -6.92 4.36
C LEU A 51 10.93 -5.83 5.28
N THR A 52 11.40 -6.21 6.46
CA THR A 52 11.97 -5.27 7.43
C THR A 52 13.26 -4.66 6.90
N ALA A 53 14.11 -5.46 6.26
CA ALA A 53 15.36 -4.96 5.67
C ALA A 53 15.09 -4.02 4.48
N ILE A 54 14.11 -4.35 3.63
CA ILE A 54 13.65 -3.47 2.54
C ILE A 54 13.04 -2.18 3.10
N ALA A 55 12.23 -2.26 4.16
CA ALA A 55 11.64 -1.10 4.82
C ALA A 55 12.72 -0.18 5.41
N ASN A 56 13.73 -0.75 6.05
CA ASN A 56 14.88 0.01 6.56
C ASN A 56 15.62 0.69 5.41
N LYS A 57 15.91 -0.02 4.31
CA LYS A 57 16.55 0.58 3.12
C LYS A 57 15.74 1.72 2.49
N LEU A 58 14.43 1.57 2.38
CA LEU A 58 13.56 2.62 1.86
C LEU A 58 13.52 3.85 2.80
N THR A 59 13.56 3.61 4.11
CA THR A 59 13.64 4.68 5.12
C THR A 59 15.00 5.39 5.08
N ASP A 60 16.09 4.62 5.05
CA ASP A 60 17.47 5.14 4.99
C ASP A 60 17.72 5.97 3.73
N GLN A 61 17.10 5.59 2.62
CA GLN A 61 17.17 6.33 1.35
C GLN A 61 16.17 7.50 1.26
N CYS A 62 15.51 7.84 2.37
CA CYS A 62 14.52 8.93 2.44
C CYS A 62 13.46 8.84 1.34
N VAL A 63 13.00 7.63 1.03
CA VAL A 63 11.97 7.43 -0.01
C VAL A 63 10.64 7.93 0.54
N GLU A 64 10.10 8.99 -0.05
CA GLU A 64 8.89 9.64 0.44
C GLU A 64 7.63 8.86 0.09
N LYS A 65 6.89 8.35 1.08
CA LYS A 65 5.58 7.73 0.88
C LYS A 65 4.57 8.72 0.30
N PRO A 66 3.49 8.27 -0.37
CA PRO A 66 2.47 9.13 -0.98
C PRO A 66 1.74 10.13 -0.05
N ARG A 67 1.95 10.05 1.27
CA ARG A 67 1.40 10.98 2.27
C ARG A 67 2.47 11.89 2.89
N GLY A 68 3.64 12.04 2.27
CA GLY A 68 4.74 12.85 2.77
C GLY A 68 5.46 12.25 3.97
N LYS A 69 5.42 10.92 4.13
CA LYS A 69 6.05 10.23 5.27
C LYS A 69 7.26 9.45 4.79
N TYR A 70 8.36 9.49 5.52
CA TYR A 70 9.62 8.83 5.14
C TYR A 70 9.85 7.50 5.86
N ASN A 71 9.12 7.25 6.96
CA ASN A 71 9.25 6.01 7.73
C ASN A 71 8.48 4.87 7.08
N TRP A 72 9.17 3.92 6.46
CA TRP A 72 8.56 2.72 5.88
C TRP A 72 8.40 1.63 6.94
N SER A 73 7.21 1.04 7.01
CA SER A 73 6.97 -0.13 7.86
C SER A 73 7.02 -1.42 7.04
N LYS A 74 7.24 -2.57 7.70
CA LYS A 74 7.13 -3.88 7.05
C LYS A 74 5.80 -4.08 6.32
N THR A 75 4.71 -3.57 6.91
CA THR A 75 3.36 -3.62 6.33
C THR A 75 3.22 -2.73 5.09
N ASP A 76 3.91 -1.59 5.05
CA ASP A 76 3.92 -0.72 3.85
C ASP A 76 4.63 -1.42 2.69
N VAL A 77 5.76 -2.08 2.96
CA VAL A 77 6.49 -2.87 1.95
C VAL A 77 5.70 -4.08 1.49
N ARG A 78 5.06 -4.81 2.41
CA ARG A 78 4.15 -5.93 2.09
C ARG A 78 3.08 -5.50 1.09
N ARG A 79 2.38 -4.40 1.37
CA ARG A 79 1.33 -3.85 0.49
C ARG A 79 1.87 -3.37 -0.85
N LEU A 80 3.13 -2.97 -0.91
CA LEU A 80 3.81 -2.57 -2.14
C LEU A 80 4.03 -3.78 -3.03
N ILE A 81 4.57 -4.87 -2.45
CA ILE A 81 4.80 -6.14 -3.15
C ILE A 81 3.48 -6.76 -3.60
N ASP A 82 2.47 -6.87 -2.72
CA ASP A 82 1.15 -7.43 -3.09
C ASP A 82 0.54 -6.67 -4.29
N ARG A 83 0.78 -5.36 -4.40
CA ARG A 83 0.35 -4.56 -5.57
C ARG A 83 1.16 -4.86 -6.82
N LEU A 84 2.47 -5.03 -6.71
CA LEU A 84 3.34 -5.37 -7.84
C LEU A 84 3.01 -6.74 -8.41
N GLU A 85 2.75 -7.73 -7.55
CA GLU A 85 2.26 -9.05 -7.92
C GLU A 85 0.91 -8.95 -8.65
N GLY A 86 -0.03 -8.19 -8.09
CA GLY A 86 -1.34 -7.95 -8.72
C GLY A 86 -1.29 -7.18 -10.05
N LEU A 87 -0.19 -6.45 -10.33
CA LEU A 87 0.04 -5.77 -11.59
C LEU A 87 0.81 -6.62 -12.62
N GLN A 88 1.19 -7.87 -12.27
CA GLN A 88 2.04 -8.74 -13.08
C GLN A 88 3.39 -8.11 -13.47
N LEU A 89 3.81 -7.07 -12.74
CA LEU A 89 5.14 -6.46 -12.89
C LEU A 89 6.20 -7.19 -12.06
N TYR A 90 5.79 -8.35 -11.52
CA TYR A 90 6.60 -9.32 -10.81
C TYR A 90 6.39 -10.67 -11.48
N SER A 91 7.40 -11.22 -12.13
CA SER A 91 7.34 -12.58 -12.67
C SER A 91 7.60 -13.57 -11.54
N GLU A 92 6.66 -14.49 -11.30
CA GLU A 92 6.76 -15.63 -10.36
C GLU A 92 8.06 -16.43 -10.50
N THR A 93 8.74 -16.34 -11.63
CA THR A 93 9.96 -17.07 -11.97
C THR A 93 11.23 -16.61 -11.26
N SER A 94 11.25 -15.46 -10.56
CA SER A 94 12.46 -15.03 -9.86
C SER A 94 12.59 -15.54 -8.43
N LEU A 95 11.50 -15.83 -7.72
CA LEU A 95 11.56 -16.36 -6.35
C LEU A 95 10.29 -17.15 -6.03
N GLY A 96 10.16 -18.33 -6.63
CA GLY A 96 9.10 -19.26 -6.29
C GLY A 96 8.97 -19.42 -4.78
N ARG A 97 7.76 -19.20 -4.25
CA ARG A 97 7.12 -19.95 -3.16
C ARG A 97 7.94 -20.37 -1.91
N PHE A 98 9.06 -19.72 -1.58
CA PHE A 98 9.96 -20.19 -0.50
C PHE A 98 10.11 -19.27 0.71
N PHE A 99 9.63 -18.03 0.68
CA PHE A 99 9.86 -17.09 1.79
C PHE A 99 8.65 -16.93 2.70
N ASN A 100 8.72 -17.60 3.85
CA ASN A 100 7.87 -17.39 5.00
C ASN A 100 8.20 -16.00 5.58
N TRP A 101 7.25 -15.06 5.50
CA TRP A 101 7.45 -13.65 5.84
C TRP A 101 7.10 -13.40 7.33
N ASP A 102 8.08 -13.55 8.23
CA ASP A 102 8.01 -13.17 9.67
C ASP A 102 8.25 -11.65 9.89
#